data_AF-A0A3T1D9C5-F1
#
_entry.id   AF-A0A3T1D9C5-F1
#
_cell.length_a   1.000
_cell.length_b   1.000
_cell.length_c   1.000
_cell.angle_alpha   90.00
_cell.angle_beta   90.00
_cell.angle_gamma   90.00
#
_symmetry.space_group_name_H-M   'P 1'
#
loop_
_entity.id
_entity.type
_entity.pdbx_description
1 polymer ?
#
loop_
_entity_poly.entity_id
_entity_poly.type
_entity_poly.pdbx_seq_one_letter_code
_entity_poly.pdbx_strand_id
1 'polypeptide(L)' 'MSKVNKKKKAAAIEHKRAQMKIVTSETCVVCKSQCKRGLSYLEKMSLPGAVGTGVPCVLTLPGRKA' A
#
# COMPACT_ATOMS: atom_id res chain seq x y z
N MET A 1 52.50 -10.49 -4.24
CA MET A 1 51.35 -10.68 -5.15
C MET A 1 50.37 -11.60 -4.41
N SER A 2 49.12 -11.30 -4.10
CA SER A 2 48.12 -10.52 -4.81
C SER A 2 47.08 -9.98 -3.81
N LYS A 3 46.53 -8.82 -4.15
CA LYS A 3 45.65 -7.99 -3.31
C LYS A 3 44.31 -8.71 -3.08
N VAL A 4 43.95 -8.94 -1.82
CA VAL A 4 42.62 -9.42 -1.42
C VAL A 4 41.64 -8.27 -1.66
N ASN A 5 40.98 -8.31 -2.81
CA ASN A 5 39.98 -7.34 -3.20
C ASN A 5 38.74 -7.55 -2.32
N LYS A 6 38.63 -6.78 -1.24
CA LYS A 6 37.36 -6.60 -0.50
C LYS A 6 36.34 -6.00 -1.47
N LYS A 7 35.64 -6.85 -2.22
CA LYS A 7 34.40 -6.48 -2.89
C LYS A 7 33.46 -6.00 -1.79
N LYS A 8 33.33 -4.67 -1.68
CA LYS A 8 32.25 -4.04 -0.95
C LYS A 8 30.98 -4.74 -1.42
N LYS A 9 30.34 -5.51 -0.54
CA LYS A 9 28.97 -5.99 -0.78
C LYS A 9 28.19 -4.71 -0.99
N ALA A 10 27.82 -4.41 -2.24
CA ALA A 10 26.87 -3.37 -2.54
C ALA A 10 25.69 -3.68 -1.61
N ALA A 11 25.44 -2.78 -0.66
CA ALA A 11 24.28 -2.87 0.19
C ALA A 11 23.13 -3.12 -0.77
N ALA A 12 22.50 -4.31 -0.67
CA ALA A 12 21.33 -4.62 -1.45
C ALA A 12 20.40 -3.45 -1.20
N ILE A 13 20.21 -2.60 -2.21
CA ILE A 13 19.21 -1.57 -2.18
C ILE A 13 17.94 -2.38 -2.10
N GLU A 14 17.48 -2.59 -0.87
CA GLU A 14 16.23 -3.25 -0.58
C GLU A 14 15.20 -2.31 -1.19
N HIS A 15 14.86 -2.56 -2.46
CA HIS A 15 13.77 -1.89 -3.14
C HIS A 15 12.51 -2.31 -2.38
N LYS A 16 12.25 -1.66 -1.24
CA LYS A 16 10.98 -1.71 -0.53
C LYS A 16 9.96 -1.25 -1.53
N ARG A 17 9.35 -2.22 -2.22
CA ARG A 17 8.25 -1.96 -3.15
C ARG A 17 7.26 -1.12 -2.37
N ALA A 18 6.85 0.01 -2.94
CA ALA A 18 5.92 0.91 -2.26
C ALA A 18 4.64 0.13 -1.93
N GLN A 19 4.44 -0.15 -0.64
CA GLN A 19 3.30 -0.92 -0.17
C GLN A 19 2.11 0.00 0.02
N MET A 20 0.94 -0.43 -0.46
CA MET A 20 -0.33 0.21 -0.14
C MET A 20 -0.70 -0.15 1.30
N LYS A 21 -1.12 0.82 2.10
CA LYS A 21 -1.71 0.56 3.41
C LYS A 21 -3.10 -0.02 3.19
N ILE A 22 -3.44 -1.01 4.01
CA ILE A 22 -4.80 -1.54 4.12
C ILE A 22 -5.57 -0.58 5.02
N VAL A 23 -6.71 -0.09 4.53
CA VAL A 23 -7.56 0.88 5.23
C VAL A 23 -8.98 0.33 5.36
N THR A 24 -9.75 0.80 6.34
CA THR A 24 -11.10 0.30 6.63
C THR A 24 -12.17 1.16 5.94
N SER A 25 -13.43 0.72 6.03
CA SER A 25 -14.58 1.47 5.47
C SER A 25 -14.64 2.89 6.03
N GLU A 26 -14.39 3.08 7.32
CA GLU A 26 -14.41 4.39 7.99
C GLU A 26 -13.52 5.42 7.28
N THR A 27 -12.28 5.02 6.98
CA THR A 27 -11.34 5.86 6.23
C THR A 27 -11.79 6.12 4.80
N CYS A 28 -12.47 5.17 4.15
CA CYS A 28 -13.02 5.35 2.81
C CYS A 28 -14.24 6.28 2.78
N VAL A 29 -15.07 6.28 3.83
CA VAL A 29 -16.25 7.17 3.94
C VAL A 29 -15.82 8.64 4.07
N VAL A 30 -14.82 8.92 4.90
CA VAL A 30 -14.32 10.30 5.10
C VAL A 30 -13.38 10.79 4.00
N CYS A 31 -12.98 9.92 3.08
CA CYS A 31 -12.04 10.27 2.03
C CYS A 31 -12.70 11.16 0.98
N LYS A 32 -12.21 12.40 0.83
CA LYS A 32 -12.66 13.35 -0.21
C LYS A 32 -12.40 12.85 -1.64
N SER A 33 -11.37 12.04 -1.82
CA SER A 33 -11.02 11.41 -3.10
C SER A 33 -11.47 9.95 -3.10
N GLN A 34 -12.77 9.72 -3.30
CA GLN A 34 -13.29 8.35 -3.37
C GLN A 34 -12.70 7.61 -4.58
N CYS A 35 -12.13 6.43 -4.32
CA CYS A 35 -11.54 5.59 -5.35
C CYS A 35 -12.44 4.39 -5.66
N LYS A 36 -12.35 3.85 -6.88
CA LYS A 36 -13.17 2.71 -7.33
C LYS A 36 -13.09 1.50 -6.38
N ARG A 37 -11.92 1.25 -5.79
CA ARG A 37 -11.73 0.18 -4.79
C ARG A 37 -12.47 0.44 -3.49
N GLY A 38 -12.42 1.69 -3.00
CA GLY A 38 -13.10 2.11 -1.78
C GLY A 38 -14.62 2.07 -1.94
N LEU A 39 -15.14 2.55 -3.08
CA LEU A 39 -16.56 2.47 -3.42
C LEU A 39 -17.06 1.01 -3.40
N SER A 40 -16.39 0.11 -4.13
CA SER A 40 -16.77 -1.30 -4.14
C SER A 40 -16.63 -1.98 -2.78
N TYR A 41 -15.72 -1.51 -1.92
CA TYR A 41 -15.61 -2.00 -0.55
C TYR A 41 -16.77 -1.51 0.32
N LEU A 42 -17.18 -0.24 0.17
CA LEU A 42 -18.34 0.31 0.87
C LEU A 42 -19.63 -0.40 0.45
N GLU A 43 -19.83 -0.63 -0.84
CA GLU A 43 -20.99 -1.39 -1.34
C GLU A 43 -21.09 -2.78 -0.71
N LYS A 44 -19.94 -3.46 -0.56
CA LYS A 44 -19.88 -4.76 0.14
C LYS A 44 -20.17 -4.64 1.63
N MET A 45 -19.66 -3.59 2.29
CA MET A 45 -19.88 -3.35 3.71
C MET A 45 -21.32 -2.93 4.05
N SER A 46 -22.06 -2.42 3.08
CA SER A 46 -23.49 -2.11 3.23
C SER A 46 -24.38 -3.35 3.26
N LEU A 47 -23.85 -4.55 2.97
CA LEU A 47 -24.61 -5.79 3.03
C LEU A 47 -24.70 -6.29 4.48
N PRO A 48 -25.89 -6.75 4.94
CA PRO A 48 -26.04 -7.30 6.28
C PRO A 48 -25.19 -8.56 6.44
N GLY A 49 -24.36 -8.59 7.49
CA GLY A 49 -23.41 -9.69 7.76
C GLY A 49 -22.04 -9.55 7.08
N ALA A 50 -21.76 -8.42 6.41
CA ALA A 50 -20.46 -8.19 5.80
C ALA A 50 -19.36 -7.99 6.86
N VAL A 51 -18.28 -8.78 6.74
CA VAL A 51 -17.04 -8.62 7.54
C VAL A 51 -15.97 -8.03 6.64
N GLY A 52 -15.50 -6.85 7.02
CA GLY A 52 -14.51 -6.09 6.26
C GLY A 52 -13.07 -6.50 6.57
N THR A 53 -12.31 -6.96 5.57
CA THR A 53 -10.87 -7.27 5.69
C THR A 53 -9.96 -6.09 5.36
N GLY A 54 -10.55 -4.92 5.08
CA GLY A 54 -9.86 -3.71 4.64
C GLY A 54 -9.57 -3.70 3.13
N VAL A 55 -9.28 -2.51 2.62
CA VAL A 55 -9.00 -2.26 1.20
C VAL A 55 -7.62 -1.61 1.02
N PRO A 56 -6.79 -2.07 0.07
CA PRO A 56 -5.49 -1.45 -0.20
C PRO A 56 -5.68 -0.07 -0.84
N CYS A 57 -5.27 0.97 -0.12
CA CYS A 57 -5.46 2.36 -0.52
C CYS A 57 -4.37 2.81 -1.51
N VAL A 58 -4.78 3.15 -2.73
CA VAL A 58 -3.88 3.63 -3.80
C VAL A 58 -3.24 4.98 -3.49
N LEU A 59 -3.87 5.79 -2.63
CA LEU A 59 -3.38 7.12 -2.23
C LEU A 59 -2.29 7.04 -1.17
N THR A 60 -2.12 5.89 -0.51
CA THR A 60 -1.09 5.70 0.52
C THR A 60 0.26 5.29 -0.03
N LEU A 61 0.39 5.16 -1.36
CA LEU A 61 1.62 4.72 -2.01
C LEU A 61 2.73 5.79 -1.85
N PRO A 62 3.82 5.52 -1.11
CA PRO A 62 4.94 6.47 -1.02
C PRO A 62 5.73 6.41 -2.33
N GLY A 63 5.50 7.34 -3.25
CA GLY A 63 6.30 7.42 -4.47
C GLY A 63 5.65 8.11 -5.68
N ARG A 64 4.32 8.27 -5.69
CA ARG A 64 3.68 9.20 -6.65
C ARG A 64 3.56 10.57 -6.02
N LYS A 65 4.69 11.26 -5.89
CA LYS A 65 4.64 12.73 -5.87
C LYS A 65 4.14 13.13 -7.26
N ALA A 66 3.05 13.91 -7.29
CA ALA A 66 2.56 14.57 -8.49
C ALA A 66 3.66 15.48 -9.08
#